data_AF-A0A9E4ELC6-F1
#
_entry.id   AF-A0A9E4ELC6-F1
#
_cell.length_a   1.000
_cell.length_b   1.000
_cell.length_c   1.000
_cell.angle_alpha   90.00
_cell.angle_beta   90.00
_cell.angle_gamma   90.00
#
_symmetry.space_group_name_H-M   'P 1'
#
loop_
_entity.id
_entity.type
_entity.pdbx_description
1 polymer ?
#
loop_
_entity_poly.entity_id
_entity_poly.type
_entity_poly.pdbx_seq_one_letter_code
_entity_poly.pdbx_strand_id
1 'polypeptide(L)'
;MGSSTVITLDDALADVTTVGCDTPLIIYLIEMHPEYDVLVTEIFRRIEQGIITGFTSAITLTEVLTQPLKQGQIHLQKEYRDLLRSV
;
A
#
# COMPACT_ATOMS: atom_id res chain seq x y z
N MET A 1 -6.27 -31.71 -10.05
CA MET A 1 -5.75 -30.39 -10.51
C MET A 1 -6.75 -29.37 -10.00
N GLY A 2 -6.46 -28.75 -8.85
CA GLY A 2 -7.36 -27.76 -8.26
C GLY A 2 -7.37 -26.52 -9.14
N SER A 3 -8.54 -26.13 -9.65
CA SER A 3 -8.68 -24.82 -10.29
C SER A 3 -8.53 -23.77 -9.20
N SER A 4 -7.35 -23.13 -9.12
CA SER A 4 -7.18 -21.91 -8.35
C SER A 4 -8.18 -20.89 -8.92
N THR A 5 -9.22 -20.60 -8.17
CA THR A 5 -10.21 -19.59 -8.56
C THR A 5 -9.49 -18.25 -8.54
N VAL A 6 -9.39 -17.60 -9.71
CA VAL A 6 -8.88 -16.23 -9.80
C VAL A 6 -9.95 -15.33 -9.20
N ILE A 7 -9.64 -14.71 -8.05
CA ILE A 7 -10.52 -13.76 -7.37
C ILE A 7 -10.14 -12.36 -7.85
N THR A 8 -11.12 -11.54 -8.24
CA THR A 8 -10.86 -10.14 -8.60
C THR A 8 -10.75 -9.26 -7.36
N LEU A 9 -10.15 -8.07 -7.48
CA LEU A 9 -10.09 -7.14 -6.35
C LEU A 9 -11.48 -6.71 -5.86
N ASP A 10 -12.44 -6.56 -6.78
CA ASP A 10 -13.83 -6.24 -6.44
C ASP A 10 -14.47 -7.33 -5.60
N ASP A 11 -14.29 -8.60 -6.00
CA ASP A 11 -14.78 -9.74 -5.24
C ASP A 11 -14.13 -9.83 -3.86
N ALA A 12 -12.82 -9.54 -3.78
CA ALA A 12 -12.07 -9.59 -2.53
C ALA A 12 -12.47 -8.48 -1.54
N LEU A 13 -12.98 -7.34 -2.03
CA LEU A 13 -13.30 -6.16 -1.21
C LEU A 13 -14.80 -5.87 -1.09
N ALA A 14 -15.68 -6.70 -1.66
CA ALA A 14 -17.11 -6.43 -1.79
C ALA A 14 -17.81 -5.98 -0.49
N ASP A 15 -17.47 -6.60 0.64
CA ASP A 15 -18.03 -6.29 1.97
C ASP A 15 -16.98 -5.74 2.95
N VAL A 16 -15.82 -5.33 2.42
CA VAL A 16 -14.72 -4.80 3.23
C VAL A 16 -14.85 -3.30 3.36
N THR A 17 -15.07 -2.82 4.57
CA THR A 17 -15.14 -1.37 4.86
C THR A 17 -13.79 -0.80 5.31
N THR A 18 -12.88 -1.67 5.75
CA THR A 18 -11.61 -1.30 6.37
C THR A 18 -10.50 -2.24 5.91
N VAL A 19 -9.35 -1.67 5.53
CA VAL A 19 -8.17 -2.42 5.09
C VAL A 19 -6.96 -2.03 5.94
N GLY A 20 -6.28 -3.03 6.50
CA GLY A 20 -4.96 -2.87 7.10
C GLY A 20 -3.87 -2.99 6.04
N CYS A 21 -3.11 -1.93 5.83
CA CYS A 21 -2.00 -1.87 4.89
C CYS A 21 -0.70 -2.33 5.56
N ASP A 22 -0.15 -3.43 5.06
CA ASP A 22 1.17 -3.94 5.44
C ASP A 22 2.29 -3.29 4.61
N THR A 23 3.54 -3.54 4.97
CA THR A 23 4.73 -2.92 4.39
C THR A 23 4.82 -3.07 2.87
N PRO A 24 4.55 -4.25 2.27
CA PRO A 24 4.60 -4.41 0.82
C PRO A 24 3.61 -3.53 0.07
N LEU A 25 2.40 -3.30 0.60
CA LEU A 25 1.41 -2.41 -0.03
C LEU A 25 1.97 -0.99 -0.19
N ILE A 26 2.67 -0.50 0.82
CA ILE A 26 3.23 0.87 0.79
C ILE A 26 4.47 0.93 -0.10
N ILE A 27 5.37 -0.06 -0.01
CA ILE A 27 6.58 -0.12 -0.85
C ILE A 27 6.21 -0.24 -2.32
N TYR A 28 5.27 -1.11 -2.67
CA TYR A 28 4.88 -1.35 -4.06
C TYR A 28 4.16 -0.16 -4.69
N LEU A 29 3.43 0.63 -3.90
CA LEU A 29 2.86 1.89 -4.35
C LEU A 29 3.94 2.90 -4.71
N ILE A 30 4.90 3.12 -3.80
CA ILE A 30 5.90 4.18 -3.94
C ILE A 30 6.97 3.82 -4.97
N GLU A 31 7.40 2.56 -5.00
CA GLU A 31 8.43 2.09 -5.93
C GLU A 31 7.86 1.58 -7.25
N MET A 32 6.53 1.67 -7.46
CA MET A 32 5.83 1.23 -8.68
C MET A 32 6.19 -0.21 -9.07
N HIS A 33 5.94 -1.15 -8.16
CA HIS A 33 6.36 -2.55 -8.35
C HIS A 33 5.76 -3.13 -9.66
N PRO A 34 6.57 -3.69 -10.58
CA PRO A 34 6.13 -4.05 -11.93
C PRO A 34 4.91 -4.97 -12.00
N GLU A 35 4.76 -5.85 -11.02
CA GLU A 35 3.65 -6.81 -10.96
C GLU A 35 2.43 -6.29 -10.17
N TYR A 36 2.65 -5.43 -9.17
CA TYR A 36 1.64 -5.11 -8.16
C TYR A 36 1.18 -3.65 -8.18
N ASP A 37 1.85 -2.78 -8.93
CA ASP A 37 1.52 -1.35 -9.01
C ASP A 37 0.04 -1.10 -9.34
N VAL A 38 -0.49 -1.77 -10.38
CA VAL A 38 -1.89 -1.64 -10.79
C VAL A 38 -2.86 -2.00 -9.66
N LEU A 39 -2.60 -3.12 -8.98
CA LEU A 39 -3.44 -3.61 -7.90
C LEU A 39 -3.40 -2.67 -6.68
N VAL A 40 -2.20 -2.29 -6.28
CA VAL A 40 -1.96 -1.45 -5.11
C VAL A 40 -2.52 -0.04 -5.33
N THR A 41 -2.27 0.54 -6.50
CA THR A 41 -2.81 1.86 -6.89
C THR A 41 -4.34 1.88 -6.79
N GLU A 42 -5.01 0.82 -7.24
CA GLU A 42 -6.47 0.72 -7.16
C GLU A 42 -6.97 0.66 -5.70
N ILE A 43 -6.26 -0.06 -4.81
CA ILE A 43 -6.60 -0.08 -3.38
C ILE A 43 -6.48 1.32 -2.77
N PHE A 44 -5.37 2.02 -3.02
CA PHE A 44 -5.15 3.36 -2.50
C PHE A 44 -6.11 4.39 -3.10
N ARG A 45 -6.50 4.25 -4.37
CA ARG A 45 -7.54 5.06 -5.00
C ARG A 45 -8.89 4.92 -4.29
N ARG A 46 -9.27 3.71 -3.87
CA ARG A 46 -10.52 3.50 -3.09
C ARG A 46 -10.44 4.11 -1.69
N ILE A 47 -9.24 4.09 -1.08
CA ILE A 47 -8.99 4.78 0.20
C ILE A 47 -9.13 6.30 0.03
N GLU A 48 -8.48 6.89 -0.96
CA GLU A 48 -8.59 8.34 -1.25
C GLU A 48 -10.02 8.79 -1.54
N GLN A 49 -10.81 7.95 -2.22
CA GLN A 49 -12.23 8.23 -2.50
C GLN A 49 -13.15 8.01 -1.30
N GLY A 50 -12.65 7.51 -0.17
CA GLY A 50 -13.45 7.19 1.01
C GLY A 50 -14.37 5.99 0.83
N ILE A 51 -14.14 5.15 -0.19
CA ILE A 51 -14.92 3.91 -0.41
C ILE A 51 -14.59 2.88 0.68
N ILE A 52 -13.30 2.81 1.06
CA ILE A 52 -12.80 1.99 2.17
C ILE A 52 -11.91 2.84 3.06
N THR A 53 -11.83 2.50 4.35
CA THR A 53 -10.90 3.15 5.27
C THR A 53 -9.59 2.37 5.33
N GLY A 54 -8.47 3.02 5.02
CA GLY A 54 -7.13 2.44 5.15
C GLY A 54 -6.52 2.72 6.52
N PHE A 55 -5.95 1.70 7.15
CA PHE A 55 -5.13 1.86 8.36
C PHE A 55 -3.77 1.21 8.15
N THR A 56 -2.76 1.72 8.84
CA THR A 56 -1.47 1.03 8.96
C THR A 56 -0.95 1.17 10.39
N SER A 57 0.14 0.48 10.71
CA SER A 57 0.75 0.53 12.03
C SER A 57 2.02 1.39 12.02
N ALA A 58 2.38 1.96 13.17
CA ALA A 58 3.69 2.62 13.33
C ALA A 58 4.87 1.67 13.08
N ILE A 59 4.67 0.36 13.25
CA ILE A 59 5.65 -0.68 12.94
C ILE A 59 5.88 -0.73 11.42
N THR A 60 4.80 -0.85 10.64
CA THR A 60 4.83 -0.81 9.18
C THR A 60 5.55 0.44 8.66
N LEU A 61 5.23 1.62 9.23
CA LEU A 61 5.92 2.86 8.88
C LEU A 61 7.42 2.82 9.17
N THR A 62 7.82 2.18 10.26
CA THR A 62 9.23 2.03 10.62
C THR A 62 9.96 1.12 9.65
N GLU A 63 9.35 0.00 9.25
CA GLU A 63 9.92 -0.93 8.27
C GLU A 63 10.19 -0.24 6.93
N VAL A 64 9.17 0.47 6.44
CA VAL A 64 9.19 1.22 5.19
C VAL A 64 10.28 2.32 5.20
N LEU A 65 10.43 3.05 6.31
CA LEU A 65 11.41 4.14 6.41
C LEU A 65 12.84 3.68 6.68
N THR A 66 13.03 2.52 7.31
CA THR A 66 14.35 2.08 7.79
C THR A 66 15.35 1.90 6.66
N GLN A 67 14.95 1.28 5.56
CA GLN A 67 15.85 1.00 4.44
C GLN A 67 16.27 2.29 3.68
N PRO A 68 15.35 3.17 3.25
CA PRO A 68 15.72 4.44 2.61
C PRO A 68 16.56 5.36 3.50
N LEU A 69 16.31 5.37 4.82
CA LEU A 69 17.10 6.15 5.78
C LEU A 69 18.53 5.61 5.88
N LYS A 70 18.70 4.30 6.03
CA LYS A 70 20.03 3.66 6.09
C LYS A 70 20.83 3.86 4.81
N GLN A 71 20.17 3.86 3.66
CA GLN A 71 20.82 3.98 2.35
C GLN A 71 21.00 5.44 1.89
N GLY A 72 20.55 6.43 2.67
CA GLY A 72 20.66 7.84 2.29
C GLY A 72 19.82 8.22 1.07
N GLN A 73 18.74 7.48 0.77
CA GLN A 73 17.87 7.71 -0.38
C GLN A 73 16.91 8.88 -0.11
N ILE A 74 17.43 10.11 -0.23
CA ILE A 74 16.70 11.33 0.12
C ILE A 74 15.37 11.47 -0.62
N HIS A 75 15.28 11.00 -1.86
CA HIS A 75 14.05 11.04 -2.64
C HIS A 75 12.93 10.21 -2.01
N LEU A 76 13.19 8.93 -1.73
CA LEU A 76 12.23 8.04 -1.07
C LEU A 76 11.89 8.52 0.34
N GLN A 77 12.87 9.01 1.09
CA GLN A 77 12.61 9.62 2.41
C GLN A 77 11.62 10.79 2.34
N LYS A 78 11.67 11.60 1.26
CA LYS A 78 10.73 12.69 1.06
C LYS A 78 9.33 12.15 0.73
N GLU A 79 9.23 11.20 -0.20
CA GLU A 79 7.94 10.61 -0.60
C GLU A 79 7.23 9.95 0.59
N TYR A 80 7.95 9.15 1.40
CA TYR A 80 7.38 8.56 2.60
C TYR A 80 6.94 9.61 3.63
N ARG A 81 7.65 10.75 3.76
CA ARG A 81 7.22 11.84 4.66
C ARG A 81 5.99 12.57 4.15
N ASP A 82 5.89 12.77 2.84
CA ASP A 82 4.76 13.46 2.24
C ASP A 82 3.49 12.59 2.38
N LEU A 83 3.58 11.28 2.13
CA LEU A 83 2.51 10.31 2.39
C LEU A 83 2.02 10.33 3.85
N LEU A 84 2.94 10.39 4.82
CA LEU A 84 2.60 10.42 6.25
C LEU A 84 1.93 11.71 6.72
N ARG A 85 2.03 12.78 5.94
CA ARG A 85 1.44 14.09 6.26
C ARG A 85 0.14 14.34 5.52
N SER A 86 -0.20 13.52 4.53
CA SER A 86 -1.42 13.64 3.75
C SER A 86 -2.60 12.86 4.34
N VAL A 87 -2.37 12.10 5.41
CA VAL A 87 -3.41 11.42 6.22
C VAL A 87 -3.96 12.32 7.32
#